data_AF-A0A7C5GZG8-F1
#
_entry.id   AF-A0A7C5GZG8-F1
#
_cell.length_a   1.000
_cell.length_b   1.000
_cell.length_c   1.000
_cell.angle_alpha   90.00
_cell.angle_beta   90.00
_cell.angle_gamma   90.00
#
_symmetry.space_group_name_H-M   'P 1'
#
loop_
_entity.id
_entity.type
_entity.pdbx_description
1 polymer ?
#
loop_
_entity_poly.entity_id
_entity_poly.type
_entity_poly.pdbx_seq_one_letter_code
_entity_poly.pdbx_strand_id
1 'polypeptide(L)'
;MHEHYQLLGKDERLDASIARMQQGLQAIGFQIEERSWLNPIEGVWSVHIRDRDCPLLFTNGKGRSKLAALASALGEFFERLSCNYFFADYYLGKTIANAPFVHYPQERWFAFDKQTTLNELVEQGLLNDDLLALYDRDQHSSPSQWLDTNSGTLERGICALPFVRQDNQATVYFPVNIIGNLYVSNGMSAGNSLMEARVQALSEIFERWVKFKIIAEAICLPDIPNTVLQRYPTLIAGIEALRVAGYGIVVKDASLGGRYPVISVTLLNPQDQGCYASFGAHPRFEVALERALTELLQGRGLDALG
;
A
#
# COMPACT_ATOMS: atom_id res chain seq x y z
N MET A 1 11.61 16.56 24.09
CA MET A 1 11.48 15.12 24.49
C MET A 1 10.17 14.48 23.99
N HIS A 2 9.07 15.22 23.77
CA HIS A 2 7.80 14.65 23.30
C HIS A 2 7.66 14.49 21.76
N GLU A 3 8.37 15.27 20.93
CA GLU A 3 8.22 15.24 19.46
C GLU A 3 8.72 13.96 18.78
N HIS A 4 9.57 13.17 19.44
CA HIS A 4 10.06 11.90 18.90
C HIS A 4 9.02 10.77 18.94
N TYR A 5 7.98 10.90 19.76
CA TYR A 5 7.01 9.84 19.99
C TYR A 5 5.65 10.09 19.30
N GLN A 6 5.30 11.33 18.98
CA GLN A 6 4.07 11.65 18.25
C GLN A 6 4.38 12.08 16.81
N LEU A 7 3.67 11.53 15.84
CA LEU A 7 3.75 11.93 14.43
C LEU A 7 2.47 12.64 14.00
N LEU A 8 2.62 13.59 13.07
CA LEU A 8 1.48 14.21 12.40
C LEU A 8 0.71 13.16 11.58
N GLY A 9 -0.61 13.15 11.70
CA GLY A 9 -1.47 12.20 11.02
C GLY A 9 -1.55 10.81 11.66
N LYS A 10 -1.01 10.64 12.88
CA LYS A 10 -1.12 9.41 13.66
C LYS A 10 -1.94 9.64 14.93
N ASP A 11 -2.83 8.70 15.22
CA ASP A 11 -3.78 8.79 16.33
C ASP A 11 -3.22 8.25 17.66
N GLU A 12 -2.00 7.71 17.64
CA GLU A 12 -1.31 7.15 18.80
C GLU A 12 0.20 7.44 18.73
N ARG A 13 0.86 7.40 19.88
CA ARG A 13 2.30 7.49 20.00
C ARG A 13 2.99 6.27 19.42
N LEU A 14 4.15 6.48 18.80
CA LEU A 14 4.95 5.44 18.17
C LEU A 14 5.30 4.28 19.10
N ASP A 15 5.72 4.56 20.33
CA ASP A 15 6.09 3.53 21.29
C ASP A 15 4.90 2.67 21.73
N ALA A 16 3.74 3.29 21.94
CA ALA A 16 2.50 2.60 22.23
C ALA A 16 2.03 1.76 21.04
N SER A 17 2.06 2.32 19.81
CA SER A 17 1.75 1.58 18.58
C SER A 17 2.66 0.35 18.41
N ILE A 18 3.98 0.52 18.56
CA ILE A 18 4.96 -0.57 18.43
C ILE A 18 4.69 -1.66 19.45
N ALA A 19 4.56 -1.30 20.74
CA ALA A 19 4.31 -2.26 21.80
C ALA A 19 3.02 -3.05 21.56
N ARG A 20 1.94 -2.37 21.17
CA ARG A 20 0.64 -3.01 20.87
C ARG A 20 0.74 -3.97 19.68
N MET A 21 1.43 -3.57 18.61
CA MET A 21 1.60 -4.40 17.42
C MET A 21 2.49 -5.62 17.68
N GLN A 22 3.62 -5.45 18.37
CA GLN A 22 4.50 -6.57 18.73
C GLN A 22 3.78 -7.58 19.63
N GLN A 23 3.07 -7.11 20.67
CA GLN A 23 2.26 -7.97 21.53
C GLN A 23 1.15 -8.67 20.74
N GLY A 24 0.46 -7.95 19.85
CA GLY A 24 -0.60 -8.52 19.01
C GLY A 24 -0.10 -9.65 18.10
N LEU A 25 1.04 -9.46 17.43
CA LEU A 25 1.66 -10.48 16.58
C LEU A 25 2.12 -11.69 17.40
N GLN A 26 2.75 -11.45 18.55
CA GLN A 26 3.17 -12.52 19.45
C GLN A 26 1.97 -13.34 19.97
N ALA A 27 0.86 -12.68 20.29
CA ALA A 27 -0.35 -13.34 20.79
C ALA A 27 -1.00 -14.30 19.78
N ILE A 28 -0.80 -14.07 18.48
CA ILE A 28 -1.27 -14.95 17.41
C ILE A 28 -0.16 -15.85 16.82
N GLY A 29 1.01 -15.90 17.49
CA GLY A 29 2.07 -16.86 17.19
C GLY A 29 3.16 -16.38 16.23
N PHE A 30 3.14 -15.13 15.75
CA PHE A 30 4.22 -14.59 14.91
C PHE A 30 5.41 -14.13 15.76
N GLN A 31 6.62 -14.43 15.30
CA GLN A 31 7.87 -14.13 15.98
C GLN A 31 8.70 -13.20 15.10
N ILE A 32 8.40 -11.91 15.17
CA ILE A 32 9.01 -10.91 14.29
C ILE A 32 10.44 -10.58 14.72
N GLU A 33 11.38 -10.65 13.78
CA GLU A 33 12.75 -10.20 13.94
C GLU A 33 13.08 -9.01 13.04
N GLU A 34 13.78 -8.02 13.61
CA GLU A 34 14.39 -6.91 12.87
C GLU A 34 15.70 -7.38 12.23
N ARG A 35 15.82 -7.26 10.90
CA ARG A 35 16.94 -7.85 10.15
C ARG A 35 18.00 -6.84 9.73
N SER A 36 17.58 -5.74 9.16
CA SER A 36 18.49 -4.71 8.67
C SER A 36 17.88 -3.34 8.90
N TRP A 37 18.75 -2.40 9.25
CA TRP A 37 18.43 -1.01 9.50
C TRP A 37 19.29 -0.14 8.60
N LEU A 38 18.69 0.85 7.98
CA LEU A 38 19.39 1.88 7.21
C LEU A 38 19.00 3.26 7.71
N ASN A 39 19.98 4.16 7.71
CA ASN A 39 19.81 5.58 7.97
C ASN A 39 20.76 6.36 7.03
N PRO A 40 20.47 6.37 5.71
CA PRO A 40 21.40 6.90 4.70
C PRO A 40 21.65 8.41 4.84
N ILE A 41 20.65 9.15 5.33
CA ILE A 41 20.74 10.59 5.64
C ILE A 41 19.96 10.89 6.93
N GLU A 42 20.25 12.03 7.55
CA GLU A 42 19.53 12.46 8.74
C GLU A 42 18.01 12.54 8.47
N GLY A 43 17.23 11.96 9.40
CA GLY A 43 15.78 11.98 9.29
C GLY A 43 15.19 11.03 8.25
N VAL A 44 15.97 10.07 7.72
CA VAL A 44 15.42 9.01 6.85
C VAL A 44 15.88 7.65 7.31
N TRP A 45 14.96 6.89 7.89
CA TRP A 45 15.19 5.54 8.40
C TRP A 45 14.39 4.53 7.60
N SER A 46 14.96 3.34 7.41
CA SER A 46 14.20 2.17 6.99
C SER A 46 14.62 0.91 7.75
N VAL A 47 13.69 -0.02 7.90
CA VAL A 47 13.92 -1.33 8.53
C VAL A 47 13.28 -2.44 7.72
N HIS A 48 13.98 -3.56 7.61
CA HIS A 48 13.43 -4.82 7.14
C HIS A 48 13.06 -5.70 8.34
N ILE A 49 11.81 -6.14 8.43
CA ILE A 49 11.35 -7.10 9.45
C ILE A 49 10.79 -8.35 8.77
N ARG A 50 10.88 -9.49 9.44
CA ARG A 50 10.28 -10.74 8.97
C ARG A 50 9.83 -11.63 10.12
N ASP A 51 8.97 -12.58 9.82
CA ASP A 51 8.70 -13.67 10.74
C ASP A 51 9.89 -14.64 10.79
N ARG A 52 10.29 -15.05 11.99
CA ARG A 52 11.41 -15.97 12.22
C ARG A 52 11.10 -17.35 11.69
N ASP A 53 9.86 -17.81 11.88
CA ASP A 53 9.47 -19.19 11.61
C ASP A 53 9.07 -19.37 10.13
N CYS A 54 8.63 -18.31 9.45
CA CYS A 54 8.46 -18.25 8.00
C CYS A 54 9.09 -16.98 7.38
N PRO A 55 10.38 -17.03 6.98
CA PRO A 55 11.10 -15.87 6.43
C PRO A 55 10.53 -15.26 5.13
N LEU A 56 9.60 -15.95 4.46
CA LEU A 56 8.87 -15.42 3.31
C LEU A 56 7.90 -14.30 3.71
N LEU A 57 7.48 -14.25 4.99
CA LEU A 57 6.61 -13.22 5.53
C LEU A 57 7.47 -12.07 6.03
N PHE A 58 7.63 -11.04 5.21
CA PHE A 58 8.44 -9.86 5.54
C PHE A 58 7.77 -8.57 5.08
N THR A 59 8.14 -7.48 5.73
CA THR A 59 7.73 -6.13 5.32
C THR A 59 8.85 -5.15 5.55
N ASN A 60 8.73 -3.98 4.93
CA ASN A 60 9.71 -2.90 5.11
C ASN A 60 9.01 -1.70 5.72
N GLY A 61 9.66 -1.08 6.69
CA GLY A 61 9.22 0.17 7.27
C GLY A 61 10.09 1.32 6.83
N LYS A 62 9.50 2.52 6.80
CA LYS A 62 10.19 3.78 6.54
C LYS A 62 9.68 4.87 7.47
N GLY A 63 10.52 5.85 7.78
CA GLY A 63 10.07 7.01 8.55
C GLY A 63 11.20 7.94 8.99
N ARG A 64 10.82 9.07 9.60
CA ARG A 64 11.77 10.11 10.02
C ARG A 64 12.64 9.77 11.25
N SER A 65 12.39 8.63 11.88
CA SER A 65 13.12 8.16 13.05
C SER A 65 13.11 6.63 13.07
N LYS A 66 14.01 6.04 13.87
CA LYS A 66 14.04 4.60 14.09
C LYS A 66 12.68 4.05 14.56
N LEU A 67 12.03 4.72 15.52
CA LEU A 67 10.70 4.31 15.99
C LEU A 67 9.64 4.43 14.89
N ALA A 68 9.66 5.50 14.10
CA ALA A 68 8.70 5.69 13.00
C ALA A 68 8.82 4.58 11.96
N ALA A 69 10.05 4.22 11.58
CA ALA A 69 10.31 3.12 10.65
C ALA A 69 9.86 1.77 11.22
N LEU A 70 10.11 1.46 12.50
CA LEU A 70 9.62 0.22 13.10
C LEU A 70 8.09 0.15 13.16
N ALA A 71 7.44 1.24 13.56
CA ALA A 71 5.98 1.32 13.56
C ALA A 71 5.41 1.14 12.14
N SER A 72 6.04 1.73 11.13
CA SER A 72 5.66 1.54 9.73
C SER A 72 5.79 0.08 9.29
N ALA A 73 6.89 -0.61 9.62
CA ALA A 73 7.11 -2.00 9.24
C ALA A 73 6.07 -2.92 9.89
N LEU A 74 5.86 -2.77 11.20
CA LEU A 74 4.86 -3.55 11.93
C LEU A 74 3.43 -3.28 11.43
N GLY A 75 3.12 -2.03 11.12
CA GLY A 75 1.84 -1.64 10.52
C GLY A 75 1.63 -2.32 9.17
N GLU A 76 2.64 -2.28 8.29
CA GLU A 76 2.61 -3.00 7.01
C GLU A 76 2.46 -4.52 7.22
N PHE A 77 3.10 -5.11 8.23
CA PHE A 77 2.93 -6.53 8.53
C PHE A 77 1.47 -6.87 8.88
N PHE A 78 0.82 -6.06 9.73
CA PHE A 78 -0.61 -6.21 10.01
C PHE A 78 -1.49 -6.00 8.79
N GLU A 79 -1.17 -5.02 7.93
CA GLU A 79 -1.87 -4.78 6.67
C GLU A 79 -1.81 -6.02 5.77
N ARG A 80 -0.62 -6.55 5.49
CA ARG A 80 -0.45 -7.72 4.61
C ARG A 80 -1.05 -8.98 5.21
N LEU A 81 -0.92 -9.17 6.52
CA LEU A 81 -1.52 -10.31 7.22
C LEU A 81 -3.06 -10.24 7.19
N SER A 82 -3.63 -9.08 7.50
CA SER A 82 -5.09 -8.89 7.56
C SER A 82 -5.75 -8.98 6.18
N CYS A 83 -4.99 -8.76 5.11
CA CYS A 83 -5.44 -8.88 3.73
C CYS A 83 -5.08 -10.22 3.07
N ASN A 84 -4.51 -11.18 3.82
CA ASN A 84 -3.96 -12.45 3.30
C ASN A 84 -2.93 -12.25 2.17
N TYR A 85 -2.33 -11.07 2.04
CA TYR A 85 -1.55 -10.70 0.86
C TYR A 85 -0.22 -11.45 0.76
N PHE A 86 0.34 -11.90 1.89
CA PHE A 86 1.50 -12.79 1.88
C PHE A 86 1.26 -14.10 1.13
N PHE A 87 -0.01 -14.51 1.02
CA PHE A 87 -0.41 -15.78 0.43
C PHE A 87 -1.03 -15.61 -0.97
N ALA A 88 -1.19 -14.38 -1.46
CA ALA A 88 -1.96 -14.06 -2.67
C ALA A 88 -1.48 -14.84 -3.91
N ASP A 89 -0.18 -15.07 -4.03
CA ASP A 89 0.43 -15.73 -5.19
C ASP A 89 0.50 -17.26 -5.08
N TYR A 90 -0.05 -17.85 -4.02
CA TYR A 90 0.10 -19.28 -3.73
C TYR A 90 -1.23 -20.03 -3.78
N TYR A 91 -1.20 -21.21 -4.43
CA TYR A 91 -2.21 -22.24 -4.21
C TYR A 91 -2.05 -22.82 -2.79
N LEU A 92 -3.13 -22.82 -2.01
CA LEU A 92 -3.12 -23.19 -0.58
C LEU A 92 -3.36 -24.68 -0.32
N GLY A 93 -3.48 -25.48 -1.37
CA GLY A 93 -3.66 -26.92 -1.27
C GLY A 93 -5.11 -27.34 -1.04
N LYS A 94 -5.36 -28.63 -1.29
CA LYS A 94 -6.72 -29.21 -1.22
C LYS A 94 -7.34 -29.11 0.17
N THR A 95 -6.54 -29.15 1.24
CA THR A 95 -7.06 -29.05 2.61
C THR A 95 -7.72 -27.69 2.85
N ILE A 96 -7.06 -26.59 2.46
CA ILE A 96 -7.62 -25.25 2.62
C ILE A 96 -8.75 -25.01 1.62
N ALA A 97 -8.62 -25.45 0.37
CA ALA A 97 -9.67 -25.31 -0.65
C ALA A 97 -11.03 -25.92 -0.21
N ASN A 98 -10.99 -27.00 0.58
CA ASN A 98 -12.16 -27.70 1.11
C ASN A 98 -12.53 -27.31 2.56
N ALA A 99 -11.83 -26.34 3.15
CA ALA A 99 -12.16 -25.85 4.49
C ALA A 99 -13.46 -25.03 4.49
N PRO A 100 -14.09 -24.79 5.66
CA PRO A 100 -15.31 -23.97 5.76
C PRO A 100 -15.19 -22.60 5.07
N PHE A 101 -14.00 -21.99 5.10
CA PHE A 101 -13.64 -20.81 4.32
C PHE A 101 -12.18 -20.92 3.85
N VAL A 102 -11.84 -20.25 2.75
CA VAL A 102 -10.47 -20.16 2.20
C VAL A 102 -9.78 -18.86 2.62
N HIS A 103 -10.48 -17.73 2.46
CA HIS A 103 -9.96 -16.38 2.68
C HIS A 103 -10.48 -15.79 3.98
N TYR A 104 -11.80 -15.68 4.14
CA TYR A 104 -12.43 -15.11 5.34
C TYR A 104 -13.77 -15.80 5.65
N PRO A 105 -14.19 -15.88 6.92
CA PRO A 105 -15.48 -16.46 7.28
C PRO A 105 -16.70 -15.81 6.60
N GLN A 106 -16.58 -14.54 6.20
CA GLN A 106 -17.64 -13.78 5.53
C GLN A 106 -17.60 -13.89 4.00
N GLU A 107 -16.67 -14.68 3.44
CA GLU A 107 -16.62 -14.92 2.00
C GLU A 107 -17.90 -15.61 1.51
N ARG A 108 -18.22 -15.38 0.23
CA ARG A 108 -19.33 -16.06 -0.43
C ARG A 108 -18.84 -16.73 -1.70
N TRP A 109 -19.39 -17.91 -1.95
CA TRP A 109 -19.12 -18.73 -3.12
C TRP A 109 -20.29 -18.65 -4.09
N PHE A 110 -19.97 -18.36 -5.35
CA PHE A 110 -20.93 -18.23 -6.44
C PHE A 110 -20.72 -19.39 -7.40
N ALA A 111 -21.54 -20.43 -7.23
CA ALA A 111 -21.53 -21.61 -8.09
C ALA A 111 -22.03 -21.26 -9.49
N PHE A 112 -21.46 -21.92 -10.50
CA PHE A 112 -21.83 -21.73 -11.90
C PHE A 112 -21.66 -23.05 -12.66
N ASP A 113 -22.36 -23.19 -13.78
CA ASP A 113 -22.16 -24.24 -14.76
C ASP A 113 -21.72 -23.66 -16.11
N LYS A 114 -21.76 -24.47 -17.18
CA LYS A 114 -21.33 -24.04 -18.53
C LYS A 114 -22.26 -23.02 -19.17
N GLN A 115 -23.51 -22.89 -18.71
CA GLN A 115 -24.52 -21.99 -19.27
C GLN A 115 -24.67 -20.71 -18.42
N THR A 116 -24.28 -20.75 -17.16
CA THR A 116 -24.33 -19.58 -16.27
C THR A 116 -23.53 -18.41 -16.83
N THR A 117 -24.18 -17.24 -16.91
CA THR A 117 -23.56 -15.98 -17.33
C THR A 117 -23.07 -15.15 -16.14
N LEU A 118 -22.16 -14.21 -16.37
CA LEU A 118 -21.75 -13.27 -15.32
C LEU A 118 -22.89 -12.37 -14.84
N ASN A 119 -23.83 -12.00 -15.74
CA ASN A 119 -25.02 -11.23 -15.37
C ASN A 119 -25.89 -11.97 -14.35
N GLU A 120 -26.11 -13.27 -14.51
CA GLU A 120 -26.84 -14.09 -13.52
C GLU A 120 -26.13 -14.11 -12.16
N LEU A 121 -24.79 -14.08 -12.14
CA LEU A 121 -24.03 -14.00 -10.89
C LEU A 121 -24.12 -12.61 -10.26
N VAL A 122 -24.19 -11.54 -11.07
CA VAL A 122 -24.46 -10.17 -10.60
C VAL A 122 -25.82 -10.06 -9.94
N GLU A 123 -26.86 -10.64 -10.53
CA GLU A 123 -28.21 -10.70 -9.92
C GLU A 123 -28.20 -11.42 -8.56
N GLN A 124 -27.26 -12.35 -8.36
CA GLN A 124 -27.06 -13.05 -7.09
C GLN A 124 -26.20 -12.26 -6.08
N GLY A 125 -25.62 -11.13 -6.49
CA GLY A 125 -24.85 -10.20 -5.66
C GLY A 125 -23.33 -10.21 -5.88
N LEU A 126 -22.83 -10.90 -6.91
CA LEU A 126 -21.43 -10.81 -7.33
C LEU A 126 -21.21 -9.50 -8.09
N LEU A 127 -20.44 -8.55 -7.57
CA LEU A 127 -20.33 -7.19 -8.14
C LEU A 127 -21.70 -6.49 -8.23
N ASN A 128 -21.76 -5.44 -9.05
CA ASN A 128 -22.97 -4.76 -9.51
C ASN A 128 -22.82 -4.46 -11.02
N ASP A 129 -23.87 -3.97 -11.66
CA ASP A 129 -23.87 -3.71 -13.11
C ASP A 129 -22.75 -2.75 -13.56
N ASP A 130 -22.51 -1.68 -12.80
CA ASP A 130 -21.47 -0.69 -13.09
C ASP A 130 -20.06 -1.35 -13.07
N LEU A 131 -19.82 -2.23 -12.10
CA LEU A 131 -18.56 -2.95 -11.94
C LEU A 131 -18.39 -4.04 -12.99
N LEU A 132 -19.46 -4.77 -13.34
CA LEU A 132 -19.39 -5.76 -14.42
C LEU A 132 -19.07 -5.06 -15.75
N ALA A 133 -19.72 -3.94 -16.06
CA ALA A 133 -19.42 -3.15 -17.25
C ALA A 133 -17.99 -2.57 -17.26
N LEU A 134 -17.38 -2.38 -16.09
CA LEU A 134 -15.98 -1.96 -15.96
C LEU A 134 -15.02 -3.10 -16.29
N TYR A 135 -15.23 -4.31 -15.76
CA TYR A 135 -14.29 -5.42 -15.91
C TYR A 135 -14.53 -6.31 -17.13
N ASP A 136 -15.77 -6.39 -17.62
CA ASP A 136 -16.16 -7.23 -18.76
C ASP A 136 -17.02 -6.44 -19.76
N ARG A 137 -16.52 -5.27 -20.18
CA ARG A 137 -17.22 -4.35 -21.09
C ARG A 137 -17.73 -5.03 -22.36
N ASP A 138 -16.92 -5.91 -22.94
CA ASP A 138 -17.22 -6.59 -24.20
C ASP A 138 -18.01 -7.89 -24.00
N GLN A 139 -18.36 -8.24 -22.75
CA GLN A 139 -19.15 -9.42 -22.38
C GLN A 139 -18.58 -10.74 -22.93
N HIS A 140 -17.26 -10.89 -22.90
CA HIS A 140 -16.56 -12.06 -23.41
C HIS A 140 -16.06 -12.99 -22.30
N SER A 141 -16.13 -12.56 -21.04
CA SER A 141 -15.62 -13.34 -19.92
C SER A 141 -16.58 -14.45 -19.51
N SER A 142 -16.04 -15.64 -19.24
CA SER A 142 -16.78 -16.73 -18.60
C SER A 142 -16.52 -16.73 -17.09
N PRO A 143 -17.49 -17.19 -16.26
CA PRO A 143 -17.28 -17.29 -14.81
C PRO A 143 -16.02 -18.08 -14.39
N SER A 144 -15.64 -19.09 -15.18
CA SER A 144 -14.42 -19.88 -14.91
C SER A 144 -13.11 -19.10 -14.95
N GLN A 145 -13.08 -17.95 -15.63
CA GLN A 145 -11.89 -17.09 -15.68
C GLN A 145 -11.71 -16.27 -14.39
N TRP A 146 -12.74 -16.24 -13.52
CA TRP A 146 -12.77 -15.42 -12.30
C TRP A 146 -12.57 -16.26 -11.03
N LEU A 147 -12.13 -17.51 -11.17
CA LEU A 147 -11.77 -18.38 -10.04
C LEU A 147 -10.51 -17.87 -9.34
N ASP A 148 -10.48 -17.95 -8.01
CA ASP A 148 -9.30 -17.56 -7.25
C ASP A 148 -8.18 -18.61 -7.32
N THR A 149 -6.94 -18.15 -7.46
CA THR A 149 -5.75 -19.03 -7.51
C THR A 149 -5.54 -19.79 -6.21
N ASN A 150 -5.88 -19.18 -5.07
CA ASN A 150 -5.59 -19.72 -3.75
C ASN A 150 -6.35 -21.01 -3.47
N SER A 151 -7.64 -21.06 -3.82
CA SER A 151 -8.47 -22.25 -3.70
C SER A 151 -8.32 -23.23 -4.85
N GLY A 152 -8.11 -22.73 -6.08
CA GLY A 152 -8.00 -23.54 -7.29
C GLY A 152 -9.18 -24.48 -7.54
N THR A 153 -10.37 -24.21 -6.99
CA THR A 153 -11.53 -25.12 -7.08
C THR A 153 -12.62 -24.62 -8.03
N LEU A 154 -12.78 -25.31 -9.15
CA LEU A 154 -13.89 -25.07 -10.08
C LEU A 154 -15.24 -25.47 -9.46
N GLU A 155 -15.26 -26.54 -8.67
CA GLU A 155 -16.49 -27.15 -8.13
C GLU A 155 -17.21 -26.24 -7.13
N ARG A 156 -16.46 -25.41 -6.39
CA ARG A 156 -17.03 -24.49 -5.39
C ARG A 156 -17.50 -23.17 -6.00
N GLY A 157 -17.02 -22.83 -7.20
CA GLY A 157 -17.38 -21.61 -7.93
C GLY A 157 -16.47 -20.42 -7.62
N ILE A 158 -16.94 -19.20 -7.89
CA ILE A 158 -16.16 -17.96 -7.67
C ILE A 158 -16.21 -17.59 -6.19
N CYS A 159 -15.04 -17.50 -5.55
CA CYS A 159 -14.92 -16.91 -4.21
C CYS A 159 -14.92 -15.39 -4.29
N ALA A 160 -15.77 -14.74 -3.50
CA ALA A 160 -15.87 -13.30 -3.45
C ALA A 160 -16.00 -12.76 -2.01
N LEU A 161 -15.44 -11.57 -1.79
CA LEU A 161 -15.34 -10.92 -0.49
C LEU A 161 -16.31 -9.75 -0.37
N PRO A 162 -16.93 -9.53 0.79
CA PRO A 162 -17.84 -8.41 0.99
C PRO A 162 -17.07 -7.07 1.10
N PHE A 163 -17.43 -6.11 0.26
CA PHE A 163 -17.00 -4.71 0.35
C PHE A 163 -18.20 -3.79 0.57
N VAL A 164 -17.99 -2.67 1.27
CA VAL A 164 -19.04 -1.66 1.50
C VAL A 164 -18.89 -0.53 0.49
N ARG A 165 -19.87 -0.39 -0.40
CA ARG A 165 -19.97 0.72 -1.34
C ARG A 165 -20.28 2.01 -0.56
N GLN A 166 -19.47 3.06 -0.73
CA GLN A 166 -19.50 4.20 0.20
C GLN A 166 -20.68 5.18 -0.03
N ASP A 167 -21.24 5.26 -1.24
CA ASP A 167 -22.34 6.19 -1.55
C ASP A 167 -23.68 5.77 -0.93
N ASN A 168 -23.94 4.46 -0.83
CA ASN A 168 -25.22 3.91 -0.38
C ASN A 168 -25.07 2.87 0.75
N GLN A 169 -23.85 2.57 1.19
CA GLN A 169 -23.52 1.60 2.24
C GLN A 169 -23.95 0.15 1.94
N ALA A 170 -24.24 -0.16 0.68
CA ALA A 170 -24.59 -1.52 0.27
C ALA A 170 -23.36 -2.43 0.28
N THR A 171 -23.57 -3.68 0.66
CA THR A 171 -22.56 -4.74 0.50
C THR A 171 -22.52 -5.20 -0.95
N VAL A 172 -21.32 -5.26 -1.52
CA VAL A 172 -21.04 -5.80 -2.85
C VAL A 172 -20.01 -6.91 -2.69
N TYR A 173 -20.24 -8.09 -3.28
CA TYR A 173 -19.27 -9.19 -3.21
C TYR A 173 -18.30 -9.11 -4.38
N PHE A 174 -17.02 -8.94 -4.08
CA PHE A 174 -15.99 -8.71 -5.08
C PHE A 174 -15.13 -9.97 -5.26
N PRO A 175 -15.01 -10.53 -6.48
CA PRO A 175 -14.24 -11.76 -6.71
C PRO A 175 -12.79 -11.61 -6.26
N VAL A 176 -12.28 -12.59 -5.51
CA VAL A 176 -10.87 -12.60 -5.06
C VAL A 176 -9.92 -12.56 -6.25
N ASN A 177 -10.27 -13.23 -7.36
CA ASN A 177 -9.49 -13.18 -8.59
C ASN A 177 -9.29 -11.75 -9.11
N ILE A 178 -10.35 -10.93 -9.16
CA ILE A 178 -10.25 -9.55 -9.65
C ILE A 178 -9.42 -8.71 -8.67
N ILE A 179 -9.59 -8.90 -7.36
CA ILE A 179 -8.76 -8.22 -6.34
C ILE A 179 -7.28 -8.55 -6.55
N GLY A 180 -6.94 -9.84 -6.61
CA GLY A 180 -5.57 -10.31 -6.72
C GLY A 180 -4.88 -9.89 -8.02
N ASN A 181 -5.59 -9.89 -9.15
CA ASN A 181 -4.99 -9.57 -10.45
C ASN A 181 -4.92 -8.07 -10.74
N LEU A 182 -5.93 -7.28 -10.34
CA LEU A 182 -6.04 -5.87 -10.76
C LEU A 182 -5.62 -4.87 -9.68
N TYR A 183 -5.83 -5.20 -8.40
CA TYR A 183 -5.63 -4.27 -7.30
C TYR A 183 -4.36 -4.54 -6.51
N VAL A 184 -3.93 -5.80 -6.44
CA VAL A 184 -2.74 -6.24 -5.70
C VAL A 184 -2.72 -5.60 -4.29
N SER A 185 -1.58 -5.11 -3.81
CA SER A 185 -1.49 -4.42 -2.51
C SER A 185 -2.01 -2.97 -2.50
N ASN A 186 -2.41 -2.40 -3.64
CA ASN A 186 -2.75 -0.98 -3.72
C ASN A 186 -4.06 -0.65 -2.98
N GLY A 187 -3.99 0.27 -2.03
CA GLY A 187 -5.13 0.70 -1.22
C GLY A 187 -5.36 -0.15 0.03
N MET A 188 -4.45 -1.06 0.35
CA MET A 188 -4.41 -1.71 1.66
C MET A 188 -3.89 -0.72 2.71
N SER A 189 -4.36 -0.84 3.95
CA SER A 189 -3.79 -0.09 5.07
C SER A 189 -4.11 -0.69 6.43
N ALA A 190 -3.19 -0.53 7.37
CA ALA A 190 -3.44 -0.68 8.81
C ALA A 190 -3.13 0.65 9.53
N GLY A 191 -3.76 0.86 10.69
CA GLY A 191 -3.60 2.07 11.48
C GLY A 191 -4.02 1.89 12.93
N ASN A 192 -3.76 2.91 13.76
CA ASN A 192 -4.18 2.87 15.16
C ASN A 192 -5.69 2.97 15.34
N SER A 193 -6.36 3.68 14.41
CA SER A 193 -7.80 3.77 14.31
C SER A 193 -8.27 3.42 12.89
N LEU A 194 -9.58 3.17 12.76
CA LEU A 194 -10.20 2.96 11.44
C LEU A 194 -10.03 4.18 10.52
N MET A 195 -10.11 5.40 11.07
CA MET A 195 -9.98 6.62 10.26
C MET A 195 -8.52 6.84 9.83
N GLU A 196 -7.55 6.57 10.71
CA GLU A 196 -6.13 6.63 10.36
C GLU A 196 -5.81 5.69 9.18
N ALA A 197 -6.26 4.43 9.27
CA ALA A 197 -6.06 3.44 8.22
C ALA A 197 -6.75 3.85 6.90
N ARG A 198 -7.99 4.34 6.96
CA ARG A 198 -8.73 4.79 5.76
C ARG A 198 -8.09 6.00 5.09
N VAL A 199 -7.62 6.98 5.87
CA VAL A 199 -6.91 8.15 5.32
C VAL A 199 -5.65 7.69 4.59
N GLN A 200 -4.91 6.75 5.16
CA GLN A 200 -3.70 6.21 4.55
C GLN A 200 -4.01 5.42 3.26
N ALA A 201 -5.00 4.52 3.28
CA ALA A 201 -5.46 3.77 2.11
C ALA A 201 -5.90 4.69 0.95
N LEU A 202 -6.71 5.71 1.24
CA LEU A 202 -7.20 6.66 0.22
C LEU A 202 -6.07 7.54 -0.32
N SER A 203 -5.14 7.97 0.55
CA SER A 203 -3.97 8.73 0.12
C SER A 203 -3.12 7.91 -0.84
N GLU A 204 -2.91 6.64 -0.53
CA GLU A 204 -2.21 5.68 -1.38
C GLU A 204 -2.91 5.52 -2.75
N ILE A 205 -4.23 5.38 -2.79
CA ILE A 205 -4.98 5.34 -4.06
C ILE A 205 -4.72 6.60 -4.90
N PHE A 206 -4.75 7.80 -4.28
CA PHE A 206 -4.40 9.04 -4.98
C PHE A 206 -2.94 9.05 -5.44
N GLU A 207 -2.01 8.63 -4.60
CA GLU A 207 -0.57 8.57 -4.90
C GLU A 207 -0.32 7.78 -6.19
N ARG A 208 -0.85 6.56 -6.28
CA ARG A 208 -0.66 5.68 -7.44
C ARG A 208 -1.38 6.20 -8.67
N TRP A 209 -2.63 6.62 -8.54
CA TRP A 209 -3.41 7.13 -9.67
C TRP A 209 -2.77 8.38 -10.28
N VAL A 210 -2.38 9.35 -9.44
CA VAL A 210 -1.71 10.59 -9.88
C VAL A 210 -0.33 10.31 -10.46
N LYS A 211 0.46 9.43 -9.83
CA LYS A 211 1.76 8.98 -10.36
C LYS A 211 1.62 8.45 -11.78
N PHE A 212 0.73 7.49 -12.02
CA PHE A 212 0.56 6.90 -13.34
C PHE A 212 0.01 7.90 -14.35
N LYS A 213 -0.89 8.78 -13.96
CA LYS A 213 -1.38 9.87 -14.81
C LYS A 213 -0.25 10.79 -15.27
N ILE A 214 0.59 11.25 -14.34
CA ILE A 214 1.72 12.16 -14.63
C ILE A 214 2.71 11.51 -15.58
N ILE A 215 3.07 10.24 -15.33
CA ILE A 215 4.03 9.49 -16.15
C ILE A 215 3.45 9.22 -17.54
N ALA A 216 2.22 8.69 -17.63
CA ALA A 216 1.60 8.31 -18.89
C ALA A 216 1.33 9.49 -19.83
N GLU A 217 0.99 10.65 -19.27
CA GLU A 217 0.67 11.87 -20.03
C GLU A 217 1.87 12.83 -20.15
N ALA A 218 3.05 12.44 -19.66
CA ALA A 218 4.26 13.27 -19.66
C ALA A 218 4.03 14.69 -19.11
N ILE A 219 3.30 14.80 -17.99
CA ILE A 219 2.89 16.09 -17.42
C ILE A 219 4.11 16.81 -16.82
N CYS A 220 4.35 18.04 -17.27
CA CYS A 220 5.35 18.92 -16.66
C CYS A 220 4.79 19.55 -15.38
N LEU A 221 5.35 19.15 -14.23
CA LEU A 221 4.90 19.63 -12.92
C LEU A 221 5.59 20.94 -12.50
N PRO A 222 4.87 21.84 -11.80
CA PRO A 222 5.47 23.04 -11.22
C PRO A 222 6.38 22.69 -10.04
N ASP A 223 7.46 23.45 -9.89
CA ASP A 223 8.33 23.36 -8.70
C ASP A 223 7.60 23.84 -7.46
N ILE A 224 7.88 23.19 -6.33
CA ILE A 224 7.50 23.73 -5.03
C ILE A 224 8.47 24.87 -4.69
N PRO A 225 7.99 26.11 -4.48
CA PRO A 225 8.88 27.23 -4.19
C PRO A 225 9.70 26.99 -2.93
N ASN A 226 10.95 27.46 -2.93
CA ASN A 226 11.84 27.28 -1.77
C ASN A 226 11.26 27.93 -0.49
N THR A 227 10.53 29.03 -0.62
CA THR A 227 9.81 29.69 0.49
C THR A 227 8.76 28.79 1.13
N VAL A 228 8.17 27.85 0.38
CA VAL A 228 7.27 26.83 0.89
C VAL A 228 8.03 25.73 1.60
N LEU A 229 9.14 25.25 1.02
CA LEU A 229 9.97 24.18 1.59
C LEU A 229 10.64 24.59 2.90
N GLN A 230 11.06 25.86 3.02
CA GLN A 230 11.66 26.43 4.23
C GLN A 230 10.74 26.38 5.47
N ARG A 231 9.43 26.14 5.28
CA ARG A 231 8.50 25.90 6.40
C ARG A 231 8.72 24.54 7.08
N TYR A 232 9.49 23.64 6.46
CA TYR A 232 9.74 22.27 6.94
C TYR A 232 11.25 22.02 7.06
N PRO A 233 11.92 22.62 8.08
CA PRO A 233 13.38 22.67 8.19
C PRO A 233 14.05 21.28 8.21
N THR A 234 13.41 20.28 8.80
CA THR A 234 13.94 18.91 8.82
C THR A 234 13.92 18.26 7.42
N LEU A 235 12.86 18.47 6.65
CA LEU A 235 12.72 17.89 5.31
C LEU A 235 13.66 18.55 4.30
N ILE A 236 13.79 19.88 4.37
CA ILE A 236 14.74 20.60 3.51
C ILE A 236 16.19 20.22 3.84
N ALA A 237 16.53 19.98 5.11
CA ALA A 237 17.86 19.49 5.48
C ALA A 237 18.18 18.13 4.83
N GLY A 238 17.22 17.19 4.80
CA GLY A 238 17.40 15.91 4.10
C GLY A 238 17.58 16.08 2.58
N ILE A 239 16.82 16.98 1.96
CA ILE A 239 16.98 17.32 0.53
C ILE A 239 18.36 17.92 0.25
N GLU A 240 18.82 18.86 1.09
CA GLU A 240 20.15 19.46 0.95
C GLU A 240 21.27 18.45 1.19
N ALA A 241 21.10 17.51 2.12
CA ALA A 241 22.08 16.44 2.33
C ALA A 241 22.27 15.58 1.07
N LEU A 242 21.18 15.24 0.36
CA LEU A 242 21.24 14.53 -0.92
C LEU A 242 21.92 15.36 -2.01
N ARG A 243 21.66 16.68 -2.04
CA ARG A 243 22.33 17.60 -2.98
C ARG A 243 23.83 17.70 -2.70
N VAL A 244 24.23 17.80 -1.44
CA VAL A 244 25.63 17.79 -1.00
C VAL A 244 26.31 16.46 -1.33
N ALA A 245 25.58 15.34 -1.25
CA ALA A 245 26.06 14.03 -1.69
C ALA A 245 26.21 13.90 -3.22
N GLY A 246 25.84 14.93 -3.99
CA GLY A 246 26.04 15.01 -5.43
C GLY A 246 24.82 14.66 -6.27
N TYR A 247 23.67 14.36 -5.67
CA TYR A 247 22.45 14.05 -6.42
C TYR A 247 21.66 15.30 -6.79
N GLY A 248 21.11 15.34 -7.99
CA GLY A 248 20.12 16.36 -8.35
C GLY A 248 18.77 16.02 -7.69
N ILE A 249 18.23 16.91 -6.85
CA ILE A 249 16.92 16.71 -6.22
C ILE A 249 15.93 17.77 -6.68
N VAL A 250 14.84 17.31 -7.30
CA VAL A 250 13.74 18.14 -7.79
C VAL A 250 12.48 17.82 -7.00
N VAL A 251 11.83 18.85 -6.45
CA VAL A 251 10.63 18.71 -5.62
C VAL A 251 9.46 19.42 -6.31
N LYS A 252 8.45 18.64 -6.69
CA LYS A 252 7.35 19.07 -7.55
C LYS A 252 6.01 18.94 -6.85
N ASP A 253 5.13 19.92 -7.09
CA ASP A 253 3.73 19.82 -6.72
C ASP A 253 3.00 18.92 -7.73
N ALA A 254 2.61 17.74 -7.29
CA ALA A 254 1.89 16.75 -8.09
C ALA A 254 0.37 16.83 -7.88
N SER A 255 -0.14 17.91 -7.27
CA SER A 255 -1.57 18.07 -6.98
C SER A 255 -2.47 18.24 -8.21
N LEU A 256 -1.88 18.45 -9.39
CA LEU A 256 -2.57 18.74 -10.65
C LEU A 256 -3.54 19.93 -10.50
N GLY A 257 -3.00 21.05 -10.01
CA GLY A 257 -3.76 22.29 -9.79
C GLY A 257 -4.56 22.28 -8.50
N GLY A 258 -4.02 21.69 -7.42
CA GLY A 258 -4.65 21.64 -6.09
C GLY A 258 -5.76 20.61 -5.94
N ARG A 259 -5.92 19.67 -6.89
CA ARG A 259 -7.00 18.68 -6.89
C ARG A 259 -6.69 17.45 -6.05
N TYR A 260 -5.42 17.05 -5.98
CA TYR A 260 -5.00 15.83 -5.30
C TYR A 260 -3.91 16.12 -4.26
N PRO A 261 -3.87 15.38 -3.13
CA PRO A 261 -2.92 15.65 -2.05
C PRO A 261 -1.58 14.94 -2.29
N VAL A 262 -0.96 15.15 -3.46
CA VAL A 262 0.22 14.38 -3.94
C VAL A 262 1.42 15.29 -4.19
N ILE A 263 2.59 14.83 -3.78
CA ILE A 263 3.90 15.46 -4.00
C ILE A 263 4.79 14.48 -4.75
N SER A 264 5.67 15.00 -5.60
CA SER A 264 6.73 14.22 -6.25
C SER A 264 8.11 14.73 -5.87
N VAL A 265 9.02 13.81 -5.56
CA VAL A 265 10.44 14.08 -5.32
C VAL A 265 11.22 13.20 -6.28
N THR A 266 12.00 13.81 -7.16
CA THR A 266 12.80 13.11 -8.16
C THR A 266 14.28 13.27 -7.85
N LEU A 267 14.97 12.13 -7.79
CA LEU A 267 16.42 12.04 -7.73
C LEU A 267 16.98 11.90 -9.15
N LEU A 268 18.03 12.67 -9.43
CA LEU A 268 18.81 12.61 -10.65
C LEU A 268 20.23 12.19 -10.28
N ASN A 269 20.69 11.07 -10.81
CA ASN A 269 22.04 10.58 -10.59
C ASN A 269 22.96 11.10 -11.72
N PRO A 270 23.91 12.00 -11.42
CA PRO A 270 24.79 12.55 -12.45
C PRO A 270 25.81 11.53 -12.99
N GLN A 271 26.03 10.40 -12.31
CA GLN A 271 27.03 9.41 -12.73
C GLN A 271 26.53 8.56 -13.90
N ASP A 272 25.27 8.14 -13.88
CA ASP A 272 24.65 7.27 -14.90
C ASP A 272 23.54 7.96 -15.71
N GLN A 273 23.21 9.22 -15.38
CA GLN A 273 22.09 9.98 -15.94
C GLN A 273 20.71 9.36 -15.68
N GLY A 274 20.62 8.48 -14.68
CA GLY A 274 19.38 7.88 -14.21
C GLY A 274 18.50 8.88 -13.48
N CYS A 275 17.19 8.64 -13.53
CA CYS A 275 16.23 9.37 -12.72
C CYS A 275 15.33 8.41 -11.94
N TYR A 276 15.03 8.77 -10.69
CA TYR A 276 14.13 8.02 -9.84
C TYR A 276 13.08 8.96 -9.25
N ALA A 277 11.86 8.87 -9.75
CA ALA A 277 10.73 9.67 -9.31
C ALA A 277 9.95 8.93 -8.21
N SER A 278 9.95 9.50 -7.02
CA SER A 278 9.14 9.09 -5.88
C SER A 278 7.90 9.97 -5.76
N PHE A 279 6.81 9.39 -5.27
CA PHE A 279 5.54 10.06 -5.05
C PHE A 279 5.06 9.78 -3.62
N GLY A 280 4.49 10.78 -2.98
CA GLY A 280 3.93 10.67 -1.65
C GLY A 280 2.61 11.41 -1.57
N ALA A 281 1.61 10.81 -0.94
CA ALA A 281 0.32 11.44 -0.73
C ALA A 281 -0.09 11.42 0.74
N HIS A 282 -0.73 12.51 1.17
CA HIS A 282 -1.40 12.65 2.46
C HIS A 282 -2.15 14.00 2.51
N PRO A 283 -3.31 14.13 3.20
CA PRO A 283 -4.03 15.41 3.32
C PRO A 283 -3.21 16.56 3.93
N ARG A 284 -2.17 16.22 4.70
CA ARG A 284 -1.19 17.19 5.22
C ARG A 284 0.03 17.23 4.30
N PHE A 285 0.31 18.42 3.76
CA PHE A 285 1.44 18.66 2.85
C PHE A 285 2.78 18.15 3.39
N GLU A 286 3.11 18.46 4.64
CA GLU A 286 4.36 18.03 5.28
C GLU A 286 4.52 16.51 5.26
N VAL A 287 3.44 15.79 5.57
CA VAL A 287 3.44 14.32 5.60
C VAL A 287 3.55 13.76 4.18
N ALA A 288 2.89 14.36 3.18
CA ALA A 288 3.05 13.96 1.78
C ALA A 288 4.49 14.13 1.29
N LEU A 289 5.14 15.24 1.67
CA LEU A 289 6.53 15.53 1.32
C LEU A 289 7.50 14.56 2.00
N GLU A 290 7.30 14.31 3.30
CA GLU A 290 8.07 13.31 4.06
C GLU A 290 7.94 11.92 3.45
N ARG A 291 6.73 11.51 3.08
CA ARG A 291 6.48 10.19 2.46
C ARG A 291 7.17 10.05 1.11
N ALA A 292 7.14 11.09 0.27
CA ALA A 292 7.84 11.09 -1.01
C ALA A 292 9.36 10.98 -0.82
N LEU A 293 9.92 11.71 0.14
CA LEU A 293 11.35 11.67 0.44
C LEU A 293 11.81 10.35 1.06
N THR A 294 11.06 9.80 2.02
CA THR A 294 11.42 8.54 2.71
C THR A 294 11.25 7.32 1.81
N GLU A 295 10.27 7.31 0.90
CA GLU A 295 10.12 6.27 -0.13
C GLU A 295 11.33 6.24 -1.08
N LEU A 296 11.87 7.40 -1.44
CA LEU A 296 13.01 7.52 -2.36
C LEU A 296 14.25 6.75 -1.87
N LEU A 297 14.40 6.58 -0.54
CA LEU A 297 15.56 5.97 0.10
C LEU A 297 15.22 4.67 0.85
N GLN A 298 13.99 4.16 0.71
CA GLN A 298 13.59 2.95 1.43
C GLN A 298 14.41 1.75 0.96
N GLY A 299 15.14 1.10 1.87
CA GLY A 299 15.94 -0.07 1.57
C GLY A 299 17.20 0.21 0.74
N ARG A 300 17.60 1.48 0.57
CA ARG A 300 18.75 1.88 -0.25
C ARG A 300 19.72 2.75 0.55
N GLY A 301 20.97 2.29 0.65
CA GLY A 301 22.10 3.15 1.02
C GLY A 301 22.43 4.11 -0.14
N LEU A 302 23.16 5.20 0.13
CA LEU A 302 23.58 6.15 -0.92
C LEU A 302 24.41 5.44 -2.02
N ASP A 303 25.24 4.50 -1.59
CA ASP A 303 26.03 3.58 -2.41
C ASP A 303 25.21 2.62 -3.28
N ALA A 304 23.91 2.44 -2.98
CA ALA A 304 22.98 1.63 -3.77
C ALA A 304 22.01 2.49 -4.64
N LEU A 305 22.28 3.79 -4.79
CA LEU A 305 21.51 4.71 -5.64
C LEU A 305 22.11 4.89 -7.05
N GLY A 306 23.12 4.09 -7.42
CA GLY A 306 23.68 4.00 -8.78
C GLY A 306 23.50 2.63 -9.41
#